data_AF-A0A3M1JV51-F1
#
_entry.id   AF-A0A3M1JV51-F1
#
_cell.length_a   1.000
_cell.length_b   1.000
_cell.length_c   1.000
_cell.angle_alpha   90.00
_cell.angle_beta   90.00
_cell.angle_gamma   90.00
#
_symmetry.space_group_name_H-M   'P 1'
#
loop_
_entity.id
_entity.type
_entity.pdbx_description
1 polymer ?
#
loop_
_entity_poly.entity_id
_entity_poly.type
_entity_poly.pdbx_seq_one_letter_code
_entity_poly.pdbx_strand_id
1 'polypeptide(L)'
;PGVRDVIVGYTGGTTENPSYEEVCTGRTGHAEAVLVTYDPADVSYDDLLEVFWTHHDPTTLNRQGPDVGTQYRSAIFYHDDDQKRRAEASKAAQEAAGRFANPIVTEIVPAGPFYPAEDYHQRYLEKRGLATCHI
;
A
#
# COMPACT_ATOMS: atom_id res chain seq x y z
N PRO A 1 9.37 -2.05 15.36
CA PRO A 1 8.89 -1.48 16.64
C PRO A 1 8.06 -0.22 16.36
N GLY A 2 7.07 0.14 17.19
CA GLY A 2 6.25 1.36 17.01
C GLY A 2 4.95 1.21 16.20
N VAL A 3 4.81 0.15 15.40
CA VAL A 3 3.52 -0.22 14.78
C VAL A 3 2.64 -0.93 15.82
N ARG A 4 1.41 -0.43 16.00
CA ARG A 4 0.43 -0.93 16.97
C ARG A 4 -0.54 -1.93 16.36
N ASP A 5 -0.97 -1.69 15.12
CA ASP A 5 -1.88 -2.59 14.41
C ASP A 5 -1.70 -2.50 12.90
N VAL A 6 -2.02 -3.60 12.22
CA VAL A 6 -1.92 -3.75 10.77
C VAL A 6 -3.12 -4.54 10.27
N ILE A 7 -3.90 -3.92 9.38
CA ILE A 7 -5.09 -4.53 8.76
C ILE A 7 -4.91 -4.51 7.25
N VAL A 8 -5.10 -5.64 6.59
CA VAL A 8 -5.14 -5.71 5.11
C VAL A 8 -6.57 -5.53 4.61
N GLY A 9 -6.75 -4.89 3.47
CA GLY A 9 -8.08 -4.57 2.96
C GLY A 9 -8.07 -3.88 1.61
N TYR A 10 -9.20 -3.26 1.30
CA TYR A 10 -9.48 -2.65 0.01
C TYR A 10 -9.83 -1.18 0.17
N THR A 11 -9.24 -0.31 -0.65
CA THR A 11 -9.57 1.12 -0.65
C THR A 11 -9.27 1.77 -2.02
N GLY A 12 -9.69 3.02 -2.19
CA GLY A 12 -9.46 3.78 -3.42
C GLY A 12 -10.36 3.42 -4.60
N GLY A 13 -11.32 2.50 -4.41
CA GLY A 13 -12.35 2.13 -5.37
C GLY A 13 -13.72 2.75 -5.08
N THR A 14 -14.73 2.33 -5.83
CA THR A 14 -16.10 2.89 -5.79
C THR A 14 -17.15 1.92 -5.24
N THR A 15 -16.84 0.63 -5.16
CA THR A 15 -17.76 -0.38 -4.62
C THR A 15 -17.75 -0.36 -3.09
N GLU A 16 -18.92 -0.32 -2.45
CA GLU A 16 -19.04 -0.45 -1.00
C GLU A 16 -18.96 -1.92 -0.57
N ASN A 17 -18.23 -2.21 0.51
CA ASN A 17 -18.05 -3.55 1.08
C ASN A 17 -17.71 -4.65 0.04
N PRO A 18 -16.67 -4.46 -0.78
CA PRO A 18 -16.32 -5.43 -1.83
C PRO A 18 -15.79 -6.74 -1.22
N SER A 19 -16.06 -7.87 -1.87
CA SER A 19 -15.35 -9.13 -1.58
C SER A 19 -14.02 -9.22 -2.33
N TYR A 20 -13.12 -10.12 -1.89
CA TYR A 20 -11.89 -10.39 -2.62
C TYR A 20 -12.15 -10.75 -4.09
N GLU A 21 -13.14 -11.60 -4.37
CA GLU A 21 -13.48 -12.01 -5.73
C GLU A 21 -13.93 -10.84 -6.60
N GLU A 22 -14.69 -9.89 -6.04
CA GLU A 22 -15.09 -8.68 -6.74
C GLU A 22 -13.88 -7.79 -7.06
N VAL A 23 -12.98 -7.62 -6.09
CA VAL A 23 -11.73 -6.86 -6.28
C VAL A 23 -10.85 -7.49 -7.35
N CYS A 24 -10.72 -8.82 -7.38
CA CYS A 24 -9.95 -9.54 -8.40
C CYS A 24 -10.47 -9.31 -9.83
N THR A 25 -11.74 -8.92 -10.02
CA THR A 25 -12.25 -8.56 -11.35
C THR A 25 -11.68 -7.25 -11.88
N GLY A 26 -11.08 -6.42 -11.03
CA GLY A 26 -10.62 -5.07 -11.33
C GLY A 26 -11.74 -4.04 -11.51
N ARG A 27 -13.01 -4.45 -11.46
CA ARG A 27 -14.17 -3.57 -11.74
C ARG A 27 -14.53 -2.65 -10.57
N THR A 28 -14.11 -2.99 -9.35
CA THR A 28 -14.40 -2.21 -8.15
C THR A 28 -13.54 -0.95 -8.04
N GLY A 29 -12.42 -0.90 -8.77
CA GLY A 29 -11.43 0.18 -8.71
C GLY A 29 -10.56 0.19 -7.44
N HIS A 30 -10.81 -0.74 -6.51
CA HIS A 30 -10.02 -0.81 -5.27
C HIS A 30 -8.58 -1.21 -5.54
N ALA A 31 -7.67 -0.71 -4.70
CA ALA A 31 -6.34 -1.25 -4.50
C ALA A 31 -6.38 -2.20 -3.30
N GLU A 32 -5.60 -3.27 -3.33
CA GLU A 32 -5.18 -3.95 -2.12
C GLU A 32 -4.28 -3.00 -1.32
N ALA A 33 -4.60 -2.82 -0.04
CA ALA A 33 -3.94 -1.85 0.81
C ALA A 33 -3.72 -2.40 2.22
N VAL A 34 -2.72 -1.85 2.88
CA VAL A 34 -2.41 -2.13 4.28
C VAL A 34 -2.65 -0.86 5.09
N LEU A 35 -3.60 -0.93 6.02
CA LEU A 35 -3.84 0.13 7.00
C LEU A 35 -2.92 -0.09 8.20
N VAL A 36 -2.01 0.86 8.44
CA VAL A 36 -1.02 0.80 9.51
C VAL A 36 -1.36 1.81 10.59
N THR A 37 -1.63 1.33 11.79
CA THR A 37 -1.75 2.18 13.00
C THR A 37 -0.43 2.15 13.75
N TYR A 38 0.14 3.32 14.06
CA TYR A 38 1.46 3.43 14.68
C TYR A 38 1.51 4.52 15.76
N ASP A 39 2.53 4.46 16.61
CA ASP A 39 2.86 5.51 17.57
C ASP A 39 3.92 6.45 16.99
N PRO A 40 3.60 7.74 16.72
CA PRO A 40 4.57 8.69 16.20
C PRO A 40 5.73 8.98 17.16
N ALA A 41 5.63 8.61 18.44
CA ALA A 41 6.74 8.71 19.39
C ALA A 41 7.82 7.63 19.17
N ASP A 42 7.44 6.48 18.59
CA ASP A 42 8.31 5.32 18.39
C ASP A 42 8.73 5.11 16.93
N VAL A 43 7.88 5.48 15.96
CA VAL A 43 8.15 5.36 14.52
C VAL A 43 7.56 6.54 13.77
N SER A 44 8.33 7.14 12.88
CA SER A 44 7.85 8.27 12.08
C SER A 44 7.13 7.81 10.81
N TYR A 45 6.29 8.67 10.24
CA TYR A 45 5.70 8.41 8.93
C TYR A 45 6.77 8.30 7.81
N ASP A 46 7.93 8.96 7.96
CA ASP A 46 9.01 8.86 6.97
C ASP A 46 9.67 7.47 7.02
N ASP A 47 9.75 6.87 8.20
CA ASP A 47 10.20 5.48 8.35
C ASP A 47 9.22 4.51 7.67
N LEU A 48 7.91 4.75 7.80
CA LEU A 48 6.89 3.96 7.11
C LEU A 48 6.98 4.12 5.59
N LEU A 49 7.25 5.34 5.10
CA LEU A 49 7.48 5.59 3.68
C LEU A 49 8.74 4.87 3.17
N GLU A 50 9.85 4.86 3.92
CA GLU A 50 11.06 4.13 3.50
C GLU A 50 10.81 2.62 3.47
N VAL A 51 10.06 2.07 4.44
CA VAL A 51 9.62 0.67 4.40
C VAL A 51 8.79 0.41 3.15
N PHE A 52 7.84 1.28 2.82
CA PHE A 52 7.03 1.17 1.61
C PHE A 52 7.91 1.12 0.35
N TRP A 53 8.84 2.07 0.16
CA TRP A 53 9.70 2.11 -1.04
C TRP A 53 10.65 0.94 -1.18
N THR A 54 11.01 0.27 -0.08
CA THR A 54 11.98 -0.84 -0.08
C THR A 54 11.34 -2.22 -0.22
N HIS A 55 10.02 -2.33 -0.10
CA HIS A 55 9.32 -3.62 -0.04
C HIS A 55 8.38 -3.90 -1.23
N HIS A 56 8.40 -3.08 -2.28
CA HIS A 56 7.65 -3.32 -3.51
C HIS A 56 8.33 -2.64 -4.72
N ASP A 57 7.87 -2.91 -5.95
CA ASP A 57 8.33 -2.20 -7.16
C ASP A 57 7.39 -1.01 -7.47
N PRO A 58 7.80 0.24 -7.22
CA PRO A 58 6.95 1.40 -7.42
C PRO A 58 6.88 1.87 -8.88
N THR A 59 7.46 1.13 -9.82
CA THR A 59 7.54 1.51 -11.25
C THR A 59 6.63 0.71 -12.16
N THR A 60 5.99 -0.34 -11.64
CA THR A 60 5.10 -1.21 -12.41
C THR A 60 3.64 -0.76 -12.29
N LEU A 61 3.11 -0.18 -13.37
CA LEU A 61 1.71 0.26 -13.40
C LEU A 61 0.76 -0.94 -13.34
N ASN A 62 -0.16 -0.92 -12.36
CA ASN A 62 -1.20 -1.96 -12.17
C ASN A 62 -0.63 -3.39 -12.08
N ARG A 63 0.50 -3.54 -11.39
CA ARG A 63 1.21 -4.81 -11.24
C ARG A 63 2.17 -4.77 -10.06
N GLN A 64 2.32 -5.90 -9.35
CA GLN A 64 3.46 -6.18 -8.47
C GLN A 64 3.97 -7.60 -8.77
N GLY A 65 5.19 -7.71 -9.29
CA GLY A 65 5.77 -9.01 -9.67
C GLY A 65 4.84 -9.85 -10.59
N PRO A 66 4.44 -11.07 -10.19
CA PRO A 66 3.53 -11.90 -10.98
C PRO A 66 2.06 -11.42 -10.96
N ASP A 67 1.69 -10.58 -9.99
CA ASP A 67 0.31 -10.16 -9.74
C ASP A 67 -0.04 -8.96 -10.61
N VAL A 68 -1.00 -9.15 -11.53
CA VAL A 68 -1.39 -8.17 -12.56
C VAL A 68 -2.84 -7.74 -12.37
N GLY A 69 -3.08 -6.43 -12.31
CA GLY A 69 -4.40 -5.85 -12.12
C GLY A 69 -4.33 -4.48 -11.44
N THR A 70 -5.37 -3.66 -11.65
CA THR A 70 -5.48 -2.33 -11.02
C THR A 70 -5.49 -2.41 -9.49
N GLN A 71 -5.91 -3.55 -8.93
CA GLN A 71 -5.87 -3.83 -7.51
C GLN A 71 -4.45 -3.96 -6.95
N TYR A 72 -3.45 -4.26 -7.77
CA TYR A 72 -2.04 -4.37 -7.36
C TYR A 72 -1.23 -3.12 -7.71
N ARG A 73 -1.89 -1.97 -7.93
CA ARG A 73 -1.18 -0.72 -8.18
C ARG A 73 -0.47 -0.24 -6.92
N SER A 74 0.70 0.38 -7.10
CA SER A 74 1.38 1.10 -6.03
C SER A 74 0.61 2.39 -5.70
N ALA A 75 0.20 2.56 -4.44
CA ALA A 75 -0.54 3.74 -3.99
C ALA A 75 -0.25 4.07 -2.51
N ILE A 76 -0.23 5.36 -2.19
CA ILE A 76 -0.18 5.93 -0.84
C ILE A 76 -1.47 6.70 -0.61
N PHE A 77 -2.23 6.28 0.40
CA PHE A 77 -3.49 6.91 0.80
C PHE A 77 -3.25 7.79 2.03
N TYR A 78 -3.25 9.12 1.86
CA TYR A 78 -2.95 10.06 2.95
C TYR A 78 -4.21 10.50 3.70
N HIS A 79 -4.09 10.70 5.02
CA HIS A 79 -5.18 11.14 5.89
C HIS A 79 -5.23 12.66 6.09
N ASP A 80 -4.11 13.36 5.89
CA ASP A 80 -4.00 14.81 6.06
C ASP A 80 -2.95 15.42 5.10
N ASP A 81 -2.89 16.76 5.08
CA ASP A 81 -1.98 17.51 4.22
C ASP A 81 -0.50 17.32 4.59
N ASP A 82 -0.18 17.00 5.85
CA ASP A 82 1.20 16.72 6.26
C ASP A 82 1.69 15.40 5.67
N GLN A 83 0.88 14.34 5.76
CA GLN A 83 1.14 13.06 5.13
C GLN A 83 1.25 13.18 3.61
N LYS A 84 0.38 13.97 2.97
CA LYS A 84 0.46 14.25 1.53
C LYS A 84 1.82 14.85 1.18
N ARG A 85 2.18 15.97 1.82
CA ARG A 85 3.42 16.69 1.56
C ARG A 85 4.65 15.81 1.77
N ARG A 86 4.65 14.98 2.82
CA ARG A 86 5.76 14.07 3.13
C ARG A 86 5.85 12.90 2.15
N ALA A 87 4.71 12.32 1.74
CA ALA A 87 4.68 11.29 0.71
C ALA A 87 5.20 11.83 -0.64
N GLU A 88 4.79 13.03 -1.05
CA GLU A 88 5.25 13.68 -2.29
C GLU A 88 6.76 13.98 -2.23
N ALA A 89 7.24 14.53 -1.11
CA ALA A 89 8.66 14.78 -0.90
C ALA A 89 9.49 13.48 -0.91
N SER A 90 8.97 12.42 -0.30
CA SER A 90 9.61 11.11 -0.27
C SER A 90 9.69 10.49 -1.67
N LYS A 91 8.60 10.54 -2.46
CA LYS A 91 8.60 10.12 -3.88
C LYS A 91 9.66 10.87 -4.69
N ALA A 92 9.70 12.20 -4.58
CA ALA A 92 10.68 13.02 -5.28
C ALA A 92 12.13 12.69 -4.86
N ALA A 93 12.36 12.38 -3.58
CA ALA A 93 13.66 11.94 -3.10
C ALA A 93 14.08 10.58 -3.69
N GLN A 94 13.16 9.61 -3.82
CA GLN A 94 13.46 8.32 -4.46
C GLN A 94 13.76 8.47 -5.95
N GLU A 95 13.04 9.35 -6.65
CA GLU A 95 13.32 9.67 -8.07
C GLU A 95 14.69 10.33 -8.23
N ALA A 96 15.02 11.31 -7.39
CA ALA A 96 16.31 11.99 -7.42
C ALA A 96 17.49 11.07 -7.05
N ALA A 97 17.26 10.09 -6.17
CA ALA A 97 18.27 9.10 -5.79
C ALA A 97 18.59 8.11 -6.93
N GLY A 98 17.75 8.02 -7.97
CA GLY A 98 17.99 7.14 -9.12
C GLY A 98 17.98 5.65 -8.76
N ARG A 99 17.28 5.26 -7.68
CA ARG A 99 17.22 3.86 -7.21
C ARG A 99 16.47 2.95 -8.18
N PHE A 100 15.56 3.51 -8.97
CA PHE A 100 14.71 2.77 -9.90
C PHE A 100 15.08 3.07 -11.34
N ALA A 101 15.11 2.03 -12.18
CA ALA A 101 15.43 2.17 -13.60
C ALA A 101 14.32 2.86 -14.41
N ASN A 102 13.08 2.81 -13.91
CA ASN A 102 11.90 3.37 -14.53
C ASN A 102 11.29 4.47 -13.64
N PRO A 103 10.47 5.38 -14.21
CA PRO A 103 9.76 6.39 -13.42
C PRO A 103 8.83 5.77 -12.37
N ILE A 104 8.71 6.41 -11.21
CA ILE A 104 7.80 5.98 -10.13
C ILE A 104 6.35 6.29 -10.52
N VAL A 105 5.52 5.24 -10.61
CA VAL A 105 4.10 5.35 -10.95
C VAL A 105 3.17 5.35 -9.73
N THR A 106 3.73 5.28 -8.51
CA THR A 106 2.97 5.34 -7.27
C THR A 106 2.01 6.54 -7.23
N GLU A 107 0.74 6.24 -6.99
CA GLU A 107 -0.32 7.23 -6.77
C GLU A 107 -0.24 7.78 -5.34
N ILE A 108 -0.43 9.09 -5.16
CA ILE A 108 -0.55 9.72 -3.84
C ILE A 108 -1.89 10.42 -3.80
N VAL A 109 -2.86 9.82 -3.11
CA VAL A 109 -4.28 10.18 -3.17
C VAL A 109 -4.89 10.24 -1.77
N PRO A 110 -5.96 11.01 -1.55
CA PRO A 110 -6.59 11.09 -0.23
C PRO A 110 -7.17 9.72 0.16
N ALA A 111 -7.05 9.36 1.43
CA ALA A 111 -7.64 8.15 1.97
C ALA A 111 -9.17 8.24 1.91
N GLY A 112 -9.78 7.27 1.22
CA GLY A 112 -11.22 7.06 1.19
C GLY A 112 -11.67 6.06 2.27
N PRO A 113 -12.88 5.49 2.13
CA PRO A 113 -13.31 4.35 2.94
C PRO A 113 -12.33 3.18 2.81
N PHE A 114 -12.04 2.51 3.94
CA PHE A 114 -11.23 1.31 3.99
C PHE A 114 -12.12 0.13 4.38
N TYR A 115 -12.09 -0.92 3.57
CA TYR A 115 -12.84 -2.15 3.80
C TYR A 115 -11.87 -3.26 4.20
N PRO A 116 -11.88 -3.71 5.46
CA PRO A 116 -11.05 -4.84 5.88
C PRO A 116 -11.33 -6.06 5.00
N ALA A 117 -10.27 -6.70 4.51
CA ALA A 117 -10.38 -7.96 3.81
C ALA A 117 -10.78 -9.07 4.79
N GLU A 118 -11.22 -10.20 4.24
CA GLU A 118 -11.68 -11.37 4.97
C GLU A 118 -10.61 -11.88 5.96
N ASP A 119 -11.05 -12.50 7.06
CA ASP A 119 -10.18 -12.95 8.16
C ASP A 119 -9.03 -13.86 7.72
N TYR A 120 -9.20 -14.62 6.63
CA TYR A 120 -8.13 -15.48 6.12
C TYR A 120 -6.99 -14.67 5.49
N HIS A 121 -7.23 -13.46 4.99
CA HIS A 121 -6.19 -12.55 4.49
C HIS A 121 -5.42 -11.86 5.63
N GLN A 122 -6.06 -11.64 6.77
CA GLN A 122 -5.41 -10.99 7.92
C GLN A 122 -4.25 -11.85 8.44
N ARG A 123 -3.05 -11.26 8.55
CA ARG A 123 -1.82 -11.94 9.01
C ARG A 123 -1.54 -13.25 8.26
N TYR A 124 -1.88 -13.32 6.97
CA TYR A 124 -1.78 -14.56 6.18
C TYR A 124 -0.40 -15.20 6.24
N LEU A 125 0.67 -14.41 6.08
CA LEU A 125 2.05 -14.91 6.10
C LEU A 125 2.44 -15.50 7.46
N GLU A 126 2.11 -14.80 8.55
CA GLU A 126 2.33 -15.28 9.92
C GLU A 126 1.57 -16.59 10.18
N LYS A 127 0.28 -16.64 9.81
CA LYS A 127 -0.56 -17.85 9.92
C LYS A 127 -0.01 -19.04 9.13
N ARG A 128 0.73 -18.78 8.04
CA ARG A 128 1.36 -19.79 7.18
C ARG A 128 2.82 -20.07 7.53
N GLY A 129 3.40 -19.37 8.50
CA GLY A 129 4.84 -19.47 8.82
C GLY A 129 5.76 -19.00 7.69
N LEU A 130 5.26 -18.14 6.80
CA LEU A 130 6.00 -17.57 5.68
C LEU A 130 6.54 -16.18 6.05
N ALA A 131 7.74 -15.85 5.58
CA ALA A 131 8.33 -14.52 5.80
C ALA A 131 7.92 -13.50 4.72
N THR A 132 7.71 -13.95 3.49
CA THR A 132 7.41 -13.08 2.33
C THR A 132 6.49 -13.81 1.34
N CYS A 133 5.82 -13.03 0.48
CA CYS A 133 5.18 -13.50 -0.74
C CYS A 133 5.73 -12.64 -1.88
N HIS A 134 6.47 -13.25 -2.82
CA HIS A 134 6.96 -12.64 -4.07
C HIS A 134 7.54 -11.21 -3.97
N ILE A 135 8.54 -10.99 -3.12
CA ILE A 135 9.38 -9.77 -3.11
C ILE A 135 10.62 -10.01 -3.98
#